data_AF-A0A954VV97-F1
#
_entry.id   AF-A0A954VV97-F1
#
_cell.length_a   1.000
_cell.length_b   1.000
_cell.length_c   1.000
_cell.angle_alpha   90.00
_cell.angle_beta   90.00
_cell.angle_gamma   90.00
#
_symmetry.space_group_name_H-M   'P 1'
#
loop_
_entity.id
_entity.type
_entity.pdbx_description
1 polymer ?
#
loop_
_entity_poly.entity_id
_entity_poly.type
_entity_poly.pdbx_seq_one_letter_code
_entity_poly.pdbx_strand_id
1 'polypeptide(L)'
;MKRQRNHRGKVRSGTTFPGSQSGHRKTQQLCRQVEETLHYCLSDGVDADRLCDYMVVSVDPAPDSAHLLVTLATDEAGDLASKLELLSQHEGRLRTEIANSISRKRVPRLSFRIVPLALAQQWDADRHLG
;
A
#
# COMPACT_ATOMS: atom_id res chain seq x y z
N MET A 1 23.44 68.58 -9.60
CA MET A 1 24.25 67.86 -10.62
C MET A 1 24.29 66.37 -10.28
N LYS A 2 23.99 65.52 -11.28
CA LYS A 2 24.27 64.06 -11.47
C LYS A 2 23.72 63.07 -10.40
N ARG A 3 22.67 62.27 -10.69
CA ARG A 3 22.60 60.99 -11.47
C ARG A 3 23.42 59.86 -10.79
N GLN A 4 23.04 58.58 -10.66
CA GLN A 4 22.01 57.67 -11.21
C GLN A 4 22.11 56.34 -10.38
N ARG A 5 21.00 55.73 -9.95
CA ARG A 5 20.45 54.40 -10.36
C ARG A 5 21.42 53.20 -10.53
N ASN A 6 21.18 52.11 -9.78
CA ASN A 6 20.76 50.76 -10.25
C ASN A 6 20.95 49.67 -9.15
N HIS A 7 19.87 49.06 -8.65
CA HIS A 7 19.35 47.73 -9.05
C HIS A 7 20.32 46.55 -8.80
N ARG A 8 20.04 45.76 -7.76
CA ARG A 8 20.14 44.30 -7.86
C ARG A 8 19.21 43.62 -6.85
N GLY A 9 18.07 43.16 -7.36
CA GLY A 9 17.15 42.31 -6.62
C GLY A 9 17.87 41.06 -6.13
N LYS A 10 17.61 40.70 -4.88
CA LYS A 10 18.07 39.44 -4.29
C LYS A 10 17.23 38.33 -4.92
N VAL A 11 17.76 37.74 -5.99
CA VAL A 11 17.22 36.55 -6.63
C VAL A 11 17.11 35.47 -5.57
N ARG A 12 15.88 35.05 -5.24
CA ARG A 12 15.64 33.84 -4.47
C ARG A 12 15.97 32.67 -5.40
N SER A 13 17.21 32.20 -5.33
CA SER A 13 17.64 31.02 -6.06
C SER A 13 16.77 29.83 -5.67
N GLY A 14 15.92 29.41 -6.61
CA GLY A 14 15.40 28.05 -6.63
C GLY A 14 16.50 27.05 -6.98
N THR A 15 16.08 25.78 -6.87
CA THR A 15 16.65 24.55 -7.44
C THR A 15 17.87 23.92 -6.76
N THR A 16 17.60 22.96 -5.87
CA THR A 16 18.08 21.56 -6.00
C THR A 16 17.07 20.65 -5.26
N PHE A 17 16.24 19.90 -5.98
CA PHE A 17 15.35 18.89 -5.39
C PHE A 17 16.10 17.55 -5.32
N PRO A 18 16.33 16.94 -4.14
CA PRO A 18 16.83 15.58 -4.07
C PRO A 18 15.67 14.62 -4.41
N GLY A 19 15.57 14.28 -5.70
CA GLY A 19 14.65 13.25 -6.20
C GLY A 19 15.05 11.85 -5.75
N SER A 20 14.03 11.03 -5.46
CA SER A 20 13.98 9.56 -5.37
C SER A 20 14.08 8.84 -4.01
N GLN A 21 14.77 9.32 -2.96
CA GLN A 21 14.80 8.54 -1.70
C GLN A 21 13.58 8.77 -0.79
N SER A 22 13.07 10.00 -0.73
CA SER A 22 11.94 10.34 0.14
C SER A 22 10.60 9.81 -0.36
N GLY A 23 10.43 9.70 -1.68
CA GLY A 23 9.24 9.10 -2.30
C GLY A 23 9.15 7.61 -2.03
N HIS A 24 10.26 6.88 -2.22
CA HIS A 24 10.32 5.44 -1.99
C HIS A 24 10.05 5.08 -0.52
N ARG A 25 10.67 5.81 0.43
CA ARG A 25 10.41 5.62 1.87
C ARG A 25 8.95 5.86 2.26
N LYS A 26 8.31 6.90 1.72
CA LYS A 26 6.90 7.19 1.98
C LYS A 26 5.97 6.12 1.39
N THR A 27 6.31 5.59 0.22
CA THR A 27 5.56 4.48 -0.38
C THR A 27 5.69 3.20 0.43
N GLN A 28 6.90 2.87 0.91
CA GLN A 28 7.10 1.71 1.79
C GLN A 28 6.35 1.85 3.12
N GLN A 29 6.38 3.04 3.73
CA GLN A 29 5.62 3.32 4.95
C GLN A 29 4.11 3.15 4.73
N LEU A 30 3.60 3.62 3.59
CA LEU A 30 2.20 3.43 3.22
C LEU A 30 1.86 1.96 3.04
N CYS A 31 2.70 1.19 2.34
CA CYS A 31 2.46 -0.24 2.11
C CYS A 31 2.39 -0.99 3.45
N ARG A 32 3.34 -0.73 4.34
CA ARG A 32 3.35 -1.31 5.69
C ARG A 32 2.11 -0.95 6.50
N GLN A 33 1.69 0.31 6.47
CA GLN A 33 0.50 0.74 7.20
C GLN A 33 -0.77 0.08 6.67
N VAL A 34 -0.86 -0.09 5.35
CA VAL A 34 -1.96 -0.81 4.70
C VAL A 34 -1.92 -2.29 5.06
N GLU A 35 -0.75 -2.92 5.03
CA GLU A 35 -0.55 -4.31 5.42
C GLU A 35 -1.00 -4.58 6.87
N GLU A 36 -0.54 -3.76 7.83
CA GLU A 36 -0.95 -3.85 9.24
C GLU A 36 -2.47 -3.70 9.40
N THR A 37 -3.09 -2.78 8.66
CA THR A 37 -4.55 -2.57 8.68
C THR A 37 -5.30 -3.78 8.10
N LEU A 38 -4.81 -4.34 7.00
CA LEU A 38 -5.41 -5.52 6.39
C LEU A 38 -5.30 -6.73 7.30
N HIS A 39 -4.16 -6.96 7.96
CA HIS A 39 -4.03 -8.03 8.95
C HIS A 39 -5.09 -7.94 10.04
N TYR A 40 -5.33 -6.74 10.58
CA TYR A 40 -6.38 -6.52 11.58
C TYR A 40 -7.77 -6.81 11.00
N CYS A 41 -8.08 -6.28 9.81
CA CYS A 41 -9.40 -6.48 9.18
C CYS A 41 -9.73 -7.95 8.91
N LEU A 42 -8.73 -8.74 8.50
CA LEU A 42 -8.90 -10.16 8.20
C LEU A 42 -8.97 -11.02 9.47
N SER A 43 -8.29 -10.62 10.55
CA SER A 43 -8.19 -11.45 11.78
C SER A 43 -9.24 -11.11 12.84
N ASP A 44 -9.62 -9.84 12.99
CA ASP A 44 -10.45 -9.34 14.10
C ASP A 44 -11.43 -8.23 13.65
N GLY A 45 -11.56 -8.04 12.33
CA GLY A 45 -12.50 -7.08 11.75
C GLY A 45 -13.95 -7.57 11.74
N VAL A 46 -14.88 -6.68 11.41
CA VAL A 46 -16.31 -7.00 11.37
C VAL A 46 -16.68 -8.07 10.32
N ASP A 47 -15.80 -8.30 9.34
CA ASP A 47 -15.97 -9.34 8.32
C ASP A 47 -14.99 -10.51 8.51
N ALA A 48 -14.33 -10.61 9.69
CA ALA A 48 -13.35 -11.66 9.98
C ALA A 48 -13.95 -13.04 9.81
N ASP A 49 -15.22 -13.27 10.17
CA ASP A 49 -15.89 -14.58 9.99
C ASP A 49 -15.86 -15.11 8.54
N ARG A 50 -15.74 -14.23 7.54
CA ARG A 50 -15.67 -14.60 6.11
C ARG A 50 -14.29 -14.46 5.50
N LEU A 51 -13.40 -13.73 6.17
CA LEU A 51 -12.10 -13.34 5.64
C LEU A 51 -10.92 -13.89 6.46
N CYS A 52 -11.17 -14.54 7.60
CA CYS A 52 -10.16 -15.08 8.51
C CYS A 52 -9.30 -16.18 7.89
N ASP A 53 -9.83 -16.89 6.90
CA ASP A 53 -9.07 -17.91 6.15
C ASP A 53 -8.04 -17.30 5.18
N TYR A 54 -7.99 -15.96 5.06
CA TYR A 54 -7.01 -15.25 4.24
C TYR A 54 -5.91 -14.62 5.11
N MET A 55 -4.67 -14.92 4.74
CA MET A 55 -3.47 -14.34 5.32
C MET A 55 -2.85 -13.32 4.37
N VAL A 56 -2.51 -12.11 4.85
CA VAL A 56 -1.72 -11.17 4.04
C VAL A 56 -0.28 -11.64 3.94
N VAL A 57 0.24 -11.72 2.72
CA VAL A 57 1.62 -12.15 2.42
C VAL A 57 2.50 -10.97 2.02
N SER A 58 1.93 -10.03 1.25
CA SER A 58 2.60 -8.79 0.89
C SER A 58 1.60 -7.73 0.46
N VAL A 59 2.01 -6.47 0.64
CA VAL A 59 1.37 -5.31 0.01
C VAL A 59 2.43 -4.55 -0.77
N ASP A 60 2.34 -4.60 -2.09
CA ASP A 60 3.32 -4.03 -2.99
C ASP A 60 2.75 -2.83 -3.75
N PRO A 61 3.52 -1.74 -3.93
CA PRO A 61 3.07 -0.61 -4.72
C PRO A 61 3.04 -0.97 -6.20
N ALA A 62 1.95 -0.65 -6.88
CA ALA A 62 1.94 -0.68 -8.34
C ALA A 62 2.85 0.44 -8.90
N PRO A 63 3.36 0.30 -10.14
CA PRO A 63 4.25 1.29 -10.76
C PRO A 63 3.65 2.70 -10.83
N ASP A 64 2.32 2.81 -10.84
CA ASP A 64 1.58 4.08 -10.90
C ASP A 64 1.39 4.77 -9.53
N SER A 65 1.84 4.16 -8.42
CA SER A 65 1.75 4.67 -7.03
C SER A 65 0.33 5.00 -6.53
N ALA A 66 -0.70 4.68 -7.32
CA ALA A 66 -2.11 4.91 -7.02
C ALA A 66 -2.84 3.60 -6.67
N HIS A 67 -2.23 2.46 -7.01
CA HIS A 67 -2.71 1.12 -6.74
C HIS A 67 -1.74 0.35 -5.85
N LEU A 68 -2.27 -0.53 -5.01
CA LEU A 68 -1.53 -1.50 -4.22
C LEU A 68 -1.97 -2.90 -4.64
N LEU A 69 -1.00 -3.76 -4.90
CA LEU A 69 -1.21 -5.18 -5.09
C LEU A 69 -1.12 -5.87 -3.72
N VAL A 70 -2.22 -6.45 -3.28
CA VAL A 70 -2.30 -7.24 -2.06
C VAL A 70 -2.20 -8.70 -2.45
N THR A 71 -1.15 -9.37 -1.98
CA THR A 71 -1.03 -10.82 -2.09
C THR A 71 -1.58 -11.47 -0.85
N LEU A 72 -2.59 -12.31 -1.01
CA LEU A 72 -3.22 -13.09 0.05
C LEU A 72 -2.94 -14.57 -0.15
N ALA A 73 -2.86 -15.29 0.96
CA ALA A 73 -2.74 -16.74 0.99
C ALA A 73 -3.93 -17.36 1.71
N THR A 74 -4.38 -18.52 1.23
CA THR A 74 -5.44 -19.30 1.89
C THR A 74 -5.23 -20.78 1.60
N ASP A 75 -5.67 -21.66 2.51
CA ASP A 75 -5.76 -23.10 2.27
C ASP A 75 -7.16 -23.54 1.79
N GLU A 76 -8.13 -22.61 1.81
CA GLU A 76 -9.52 -22.89 1.50
C GLU A 76 -9.61 -23.52 0.11
N ALA A 77 -10.34 -24.62 -0.03
CA ALA A 77 -10.61 -25.20 -1.33
C ALA A 77 -11.69 -24.38 -2.05
N GLY A 78 -11.47 -24.00 -3.30
CA GLY A 78 -12.47 -23.23 -4.04
C GLY A 78 -11.92 -22.65 -5.34
N ASP A 79 -12.82 -22.21 -6.20
CA ASP A 79 -12.45 -21.55 -7.44
C ASP A 79 -11.89 -20.15 -7.19
N LEU A 80 -10.86 -19.78 -7.96
CA LEU A 80 -10.19 -18.49 -7.83
C LEU A 80 -11.14 -17.32 -8.11
N ALA A 81 -12.08 -17.46 -9.06
CA ALA A 81 -12.99 -16.38 -9.39
C ALA A 81 -13.95 -16.08 -8.24
N SER A 82 -14.50 -17.10 -7.58
CA SER A 82 -15.37 -16.93 -6.42
C SER A 82 -14.65 -16.25 -5.25
N LYS A 83 -13.38 -16.61 -5.00
CA LYS A 83 -12.57 -15.97 -3.95
C LYS A 83 -12.27 -14.51 -4.26
N LEU A 84 -11.91 -14.21 -5.50
CA LEU A 84 -11.70 -12.82 -5.94
C LEU A 84 -12.99 -12.01 -5.89
N GLU A 85 -14.14 -12.61 -6.20
CA GLU A 85 -15.45 -11.98 -6.08
C GLU A 85 -15.77 -11.66 -4.61
N LEU A 86 -15.55 -12.60 -3.69
CA LEU A 86 -15.70 -12.37 -2.25
C LEU A 86 -14.84 -11.17 -1.81
N LEU A 87 -13.56 -11.14 -2.15
CA LEU A 87 -12.67 -10.02 -1.81
C LEU A 87 -13.14 -8.71 -2.44
N SER A 88 -13.66 -8.75 -3.67
CA SER A 88 -14.21 -7.56 -4.34
C SER A 88 -15.44 -7.00 -3.62
N GLN A 89 -16.31 -7.86 -3.09
CA GLN A 89 -17.48 -7.43 -2.29
C GLN A 89 -17.05 -6.71 -1.01
N HIS A 90 -15.92 -7.10 -0.40
CA HIS A 90 -15.38 -6.47 0.80
C HIS A 90 -14.39 -5.31 0.52
N GLU A 91 -13.97 -5.10 -0.74
CA GLU A 91 -12.97 -4.08 -1.11
C GLU A 91 -13.35 -2.68 -0.61
N GLY A 92 -14.61 -2.26 -0.80
CA GLY A 92 -15.09 -0.95 -0.39
C GLY A 92 -14.91 -0.69 1.11
N ARG A 93 -15.10 -1.73 1.93
CA ARG A 93 -14.95 -1.66 3.38
C ARG A 93 -13.49 -1.70 3.79
N LEU A 94 -12.69 -2.61 3.22
CA LEU A 94 -11.25 -2.66 3.45
C LEU A 94 -10.59 -1.31 3.12
N ARG A 95 -11.03 -0.67 2.03
CA ARG A 95 -10.60 0.69 1.67
C ARG A 95 -11.01 1.73 2.71
N THR A 96 -12.17 1.59 3.35
CA THR A 96 -12.62 2.49 4.41
C THR A 96 -11.72 2.37 5.64
N GLU A 97 -11.40 1.15 6.06
CA GLU A 97 -10.47 0.92 7.19
C GLU A 97 -9.07 1.45 6.87
N ILE A 98 -8.58 1.22 5.64
CA ILE A 98 -7.33 1.81 5.17
C ILE A 98 -7.39 3.34 5.21
N ALA A 99 -8.51 3.95 4.77
CA ALA A 99 -8.69 5.40 4.81
C ALA A 99 -8.56 5.96 6.24
N ASN A 100 -9.08 5.23 7.23
CA ASN A 100 -9.02 5.61 8.64
C ASN A 100 -7.60 5.46 9.20
N SER A 101 -6.82 4.49 8.69
CA SER A 101 -5.44 4.28 9.13
C SER A 101 -4.46 5.31 8.55
N ILE A 102 -4.61 5.73 7.29
CA ILE A 102 -3.59 6.53 6.58
C ILE A 102 -3.88 8.04 6.60
N SER A 103 -2.83 8.86 6.61
CA SER A 103 -2.93 10.34 6.56
C SER A 103 -2.98 10.93 5.14
N ARG A 104 -3.38 10.14 4.13
CA ARG A 104 -3.30 10.51 2.71
C ARG A 104 -4.61 11.06 2.18
N LYS A 105 -4.53 12.10 1.33
CA LYS A 105 -5.70 12.71 0.66
C LYS A 105 -6.51 11.74 -0.22
N ARG A 106 -5.89 10.65 -0.71
CA ARG A 106 -6.54 9.64 -1.55
C ARG A 106 -6.17 8.24 -1.06
N VAL A 107 -7.20 7.44 -0.85
CA VAL A 107 -7.10 6.01 -0.50
C VAL A 107 -6.68 5.22 -1.75
N PRO A 108 -5.58 4.45 -1.70
CA PRO A 108 -5.10 3.64 -2.83
C PRO A 108 -6.15 2.63 -3.30
N ARG A 109 -6.16 2.31 -4.59
CA ARG A 109 -6.92 1.17 -5.14
C ARG A 109 -6.25 -0.15 -4.76
N LEU A 110 -7.06 -1.16 -4.46
CA LEU A 110 -6.56 -2.48 -4.11
C LEU A 110 -6.73 -3.39 -5.33
N SER A 111 -5.78 -4.27 -5.53
CA SER A 111 -5.89 -5.38 -6.44
C SER A 111 -5.44 -6.62 -5.70
N PHE A 112 -6.16 -7.72 -5.86
CA PHE A 112 -5.91 -8.93 -5.09
C PHE A 112 -5.25 -9.99 -5.96
N ARG A 113 -4.25 -10.65 -5.39
CA ARG A 113 -3.66 -11.88 -5.89
C ARG A 113 -3.80 -12.92 -4.80
N ILE A 114 -4.30 -14.09 -5.14
CA ILE A 114 -4.36 -15.21 -4.20
C ILE A 114 -3.29 -16.23 -4.58
N VAL A 115 -2.54 -16.68 -3.59
CA VAL A 115 -1.58 -17.78 -3.70
C VAL A 115 -1.99 -18.91 -2.74
N PRO A 116 -1.63 -20.18 -3.03
CA PRO A 116 -1.78 -21.25 -2.06
C PRO A 116 -1.00 -20.97 -0.77
N LEU A 117 -1.57 -21.27 0.40
CA LEU A 117 -0.90 -21.09 1.69
C LEU A 117 0.44 -21.85 1.77
N ALA A 118 0.52 -23.03 1.15
CA ALA A 118 1.76 -23.79 1.05
C ALA A 118 2.91 -23.04 0.36
N LEU A 119 2.61 -22.12 -0.57
CA LEU A 119 3.63 -21.28 -1.22
C LEU A 119 4.01 -20.05 -0.40
N ALA A 120 3.08 -19.51 0.40
CA ALA A 120 3.37 -18.36 1.25
C ALA A 120 4.36 -18.70 2.37
N GLN A 121 4.27 -19.91 2.94
CA GLN A 121 5.23 -20.41 3.94
C GLN A 121 6.66 -20.47 3.39
N GLN A 122 6.81 -20.73 2.08
CA GLN A 122 8.10 -20.73 1.40
C GLN A 122 8.69 -19.31 1.31
N TRP A 123 7.85 -18.28 1.13
CA TRP A 123 8.31 -16.88 1.03
C TRP A 123 8.77 -16.29 2.36
N ASP A 124 8.18 -16.69 3.49
CA ASP A 124 8.67 -16.25 4.81
C ASP A 124 10.04 -16.85 5.14
N ALA A 125 10.30 -18.09 4.72
CA ALA A 125 11.61 -18.72 4.91
C ALA A 125 12.73 -17.97 4.18
N ASP A 126 12.45 -17.44 2.98
CA ASP A 126 13.43 -16.71 2.18
C ASP A 126 13.68 -15.28 2.69
N ARG A 127 12.68 -14.66 3.36
CA ARG A 127 12.82 -13.30 3.92
C ARG A 127 13.69 -13.23 5.18
N HIS A 128 13.92 -14.34 5.87
CA HIS A 128 14.70 -14.40 7.12
C HIS A 128 16.21 -14.63 6.93
N LEU A 129 16.70 -14.73 5.69
CA LEU A 129 18.12 -14.95 5.37
C LEU A 129 18.90 -13.69 4.92
N GLY A 130 18.33 -12.49 5.07
CA GLY A 130 18.92 -11.21 4.68
C GLY A 130 19.30 -10.29 5.83
#